data_AF-G4RMX2-F1
#
_entry.id   AF-G4RMX2-F1
#
_cell.length_a   1.000
_cell.length_b   1.000
_cell.length_c   1.000
_cell.angle_alpha   90.00
_cell.angle_beta   90.00
_cell.angle_gamma   90.00
#
_symmetry.space_group_name_H-M   'P 1'
#
loop_
_entity.id
_entity.type
_entity.pdbx_description
1 polymer ?
#
loop_
_entity_poly.entity_id
_entity_poly.type
_entity_poly.pdbx_seq_one_letter_code
_entity_poly.pdbx_strand_id
1 'polypeptide(L)'
;MNNKTEQKKLSLEPLVHVLSCLAREKYYGPLDRLARVEDNDEFYVTTAMEALYDALRYFGTLEGCARPEGLDEAVRAFAALVKRRPAVAKEVAFKALAKAVGGERQAVKGRASAAR
;
A
#
# COMPACT_ATOMS: atom_id res chain seq x y z
N MET A 1 -29.58 5.21 -25.30
CA MET A 1 -29.12 4.30 -24.22
C MET A 1 -27.68 4.66 -23.94
N ASN A 2 -27.41 5.29 -22.80
CA ASN A 2 -26.11 5.92 -22.52
C ASN A 2 -25.10 4.87 -22.05
N ASN A 3 -24.04 4.68 -22.84
CA ASN A 3 -22.84 3.91 -22.46
C ASN A 3 -22.12 4.61 -21.30
N LYS A 4 -22.51 4.28 -20.06
CA LYS A 4 -21.72 4.54 -18.85
C LYS A 4 -21.08 3.24 -18.38
N THR A 5 -20.23 2.65 -19.21
CA THR A 5 -19.19 1.75 -18.70
C THR A 5 -18.09 2.66 -18.21
N GLU A 6 -18.24 3.19 -16.99
CA GLU A 6 -17.08 3.73 -16.28
C GLU A 6 -16.02 2.63 -16.29
N GLN A 7 -14.93 2.86 -17.02
CA GLN A 7 -13.69 2.16 -16.74
C GLN A 7 -13.34 2.47 -15.29
N LYS A 8 -13.80 1.63 -14.37
CA LYS A 8 -13.46 1.68 -12.96
C LYS A 8 -11.95 1.56 -12.91
N LYS A 9 -11.27 2.70 -12.82
CA LYS A 9 -9.81 2.78 -12.84
C LYS A 9 -9.33 1.91 -11.69
N LEU A 10 -8.70 0.77 -11.98
CA LEU A 10 -8.20 -0.14 -10.97
C LEU A 10 -7.24 0.65 -10.07
N SER A 11 -7.65 0.87 -8.82
CA SER A 11 -6.93 1.71 -7.87
C SER A 11 -6.16 0.82 -6.91
N LEU A 12 -4.88 1.11 -6.73
CA LEU A 12 -4.04 0.49 -5.70
C LEU A 12 -4.06 1.26 -4.38
N GLU A 13 -4.84 2.35 -4.28
CA GLU A 13 -4.89 3.20 -3.09
C GLU A 13 -5.31 2.45 -1.81
N PRO A 14 -6.27 1.50 -1.83
CA PRO A 14 -6.57 0.68 -0.64
C PRO A 14 -5.35 -0.09 -0.15
N LEU A 15 -4.53 -0.63 -1.06
CA LEU A 15 -3.30 -1.33 -0.69
C LEU A 15 -2.22 -0.37 -0.16
N VAL A 16 -2.10 0.81 -0.78
CA VAL A 16 -1.22 1.88 -0.27
C VAL A 16 -1.63 2.29 1.14
N HIS A 17 -2.93 2.38 1.44
CA HIS A 17 -3.43 2.65 2.78
C HIS A 17 -2.99 1.57 3.78
N VAL A 18 -3.22 0.29 3.46
CA VAL A 18 -2.79 -0.84 4.30
C VAL A 18 -1.30 -0.78 4.62
N LEU A 19 -0.45 -0.61 3.60
CA LEU A 19 1.00 -0.52 3.79
C LEU A 19 1.40 0.72 4.59
N SER A 20 0.69 1.84 4.43
CA SER A 20 0.96 3.05 5.22
C SER A 20 0.63 2.87 6.71
N CYS A 21 -0.40 2.07 7.03
CA CYS A 21 -0.73 1.70 8.40
C CYS A 21 0.38 0.87 9.04
N LEU A 22 0.86 -0.15 8.33
CA LEU A 22 2.00 -0.96 8.79
C LEU A 22 3.24 -0.10 9.05
N ALA A 23 3.56 0.84 8.16
CA ALA A 23 4.68 1.73 8.33
C ALA A 23 4.56 2.64 9.56
N ARG A 24 3.36 3.18 9.86
CA ARG A 24 3.10 3.97 11.09
C ARG A 24 3.29 3.14 12.36
N GLU A 25 2.91 1.88 12.29
CA GLU A 25 3.13 0.89 13.35
C GLU A 25 4.55 0.28 13.32
N LYS A 26 5.45 0.84 12.50
CA LYS A 26 6.87 0.47 12.37
C LYS A 26 7.11 -0.96 11.85
N TYR A 27 6.12 -1.57 11.20
CA TYR A 27 6.25 -2.83 10.48
C TYR A 27 6.72 -2.58 9.04
N TYR A 28 8.04 -2.44 8.85
CA TYR A 28 8.63 -2.08 7.55
C TYR A 28 8.91 -3.26 6.62
N GLY A 29 9.01 -4.49 7.15
CA GLY A 29 9.45 -5.67 6.37
C GLY A 29 8.72 -5.91 5.03
N PRO A 30 7.39 -5.77 4.94
CA PRO A 30 6.69 -5.84 3.67
C PRO A 30 7.07 -4.72 2.70
N LEU A 31 7.20 -3.47 3.18
CA LEU A 31 7.58 -2.33 2.34
C LEU A 31 9.02 -2.48 1.82
N ASP A 32 9.95 -2.91 2.68
CA ASP A 32 11.35 -3.10 2.32
C ASP A 32 11.53 -4.17 1.25
N ARG A 33 10.78 -5.29 1.34
CA ARG A 33 10.81 -6.33 0.30
C ARG A 33 10.21 -5.84 -1.01
N LEU A 34 9.07 -5.14 -0.97
CA LEU A 34 8.47 -4.56 -2.18
C LEU A 34 9.39 -3.54 -2.86
N ALA A 35 10.16 -2.77 -2.08
CA ALA A 35 11.14 -1.81 -2.60
C ALA A 35 12.36 -2.48 -3.26
N ARG A 36 12.58 -3.78 -3.07
CA ARG A 36 13.68 -4.56 -3.68
C ARG A 36 13.25 -5.34 -4.92
N VAL A 37 11.99 -5.26 -5.31
CA VAL A 37 11.50 -5.87 -6.55
C VAL A 37 12.07 -5.08 -7.74
N GLU A 38 12.87 -5.76 -8.57
CA GLU A 38 13.61 -5.13 -9.67
C GLU A 38 13.19 -5.66 -11.04
N ASP A 39 12.82 -6.94 -11.15
CA ASP A 39 12.47 -7.58 -12.41
C ASP A 39 11.22 -8.48 -12.30
N ASN A 40 10.78 -9.06 -13.43
CA ASN A 40 9.55 -9.84 -13.56
C ASN A 40 9.78 -11.35 -13.54
N ASP A 41 10.99 -11.79 -13.19
CA ASP A 41 11.28 -13.20 -13.00
C ASP A 41 10.47 -13.79 -11.83
N GLU A 42 10.45 -15.12 -11.78
CA GLU A 42 9.69 -15.87 -10.78
C GLU A 42 10.12 -15.51 -9.34
N PHE A 43 11.41 -15.23 -9.14
CA PHE A 43 11.96 -14.90 -7.83
C PHE A 43 11.41 -13.57 -7.30
N TYR A 44 11.45 -12.52 -8.12
CA TYR A 44 10.96 -11.19 -7.74
C TYR A 44 9.43 -11.13 -7.66
N VAL A 45 8.73 -11.83 -8.55
CA VAL A 45 7.27 -11.94 -8.45
C VAL A 45 6.86 -12.67 -7.17
N THR A 46 7.54 -13.76 -6.83
CA THR A 46 7.29 -14.50 -5.57
C THR A 46 7.58 -13.61 -4.37
N THR A 47 8.70 -12.89 -4.36
CA THR A 47 9.07 -11.92 -3.32
C THR A 47 7.96 -10.88 -3.10
N ALA A 48 7.38 -10.34 -4.19
CA ALA A 48 6.29 -9.38 -4.10
C ALA A 48 5.00 -9.99 -3.52
N MET A 49 4.69 -11.24 -3.87
CA MET A 49 3.50 -11.94 -3.38
C MET A 49 3.64 -12.34 -1.91
N GLU A 50 4.83 -12.78 -1.48
CA GLU A 50 5.12 -13.06 -0.07
C GLU A 50 5.05 -11.79 0.78
N ALA A 51 5.62 -10.68 0.29
CA ALA A 51 5.51 -9.39 0.95
C ALA A 51 4.05 -8.93 1.09
N LEU A 52 3.23 -9.15 0.04
CA LEU A 52 1.80 -8.85 0.08
C LEU A 52 1.06 -9.71 1.10
N TYR A 53 1.34 -11.01 1.15
CA TYR A 53 0.76 -11.91 2.15
C TYR A 53 1.08 -11.44 3.57
N ASP A 54 2.35 -11.15 3.85
CA ASP A 54 2.77 -10.70 5.17
C ASP A 54 2.13 -9.35 5.53
N ALA A 55 2.03 -8.41 4.57
CA ALA A 55 1.34 -7.15 4.78
C ALA A 55 -0.11 -7.36 5.21
N LEU A 56 -0.86 -8.21 4.51
CA LEU A 56 -2.26 -8.49 4.84
C LEU A 56 -2.40 -9.21 6.18
N ARG A 57 -1.49 -10.15 6.49
CA ARG A 57 -1.45 -10.88 7.76
C ARG A 57 -1.25 -9.94 8.94
N TYR A 58 -0.25 -9.06 8.88
CA TYR A 58 0.02 -8.10 9.95
C TYR A 58 -1.04 -7.00 10.02
N PHE A 59 -1.59 -6.57 8.88
CA PHE A 59 -2.67 -5.58 8.89
C PHE A 59 -3.89 -6.11 9.64
N GLY A 60 -4.21 -7.41 9.49
CA GLY A 60 -5.30 -8.06 10.21
C GLY A 60 -5.14 -8.07 11.74
N THR A 61 -3.97 -7.74 12.29
CA THR A 61 -3.73 -7.62 13.73
C THR A 61 -3.73 -6.17 14.23
N LEU A 62 -3.89 -5.17 13.35
CA LEU A 62 -3.88 -3.76 13.75
C LEU A 62 -5.28 -3.32 14.19
N GLU A 63 -5.38 -2.80 15.42
CA GLU A 63 -6.65 -2.26 15.95
C GLU A 63 -6.88 -0.79 15.52
N GLY A 64 -5.81 -0.06 15.20
CA GLY A 64 -5.85 1.37 14.88
C GLY A 64 -6.10 1.72 13.41
N CYS A 65 -6.28 0.74 12.53
CA CYS A 65 -6.46 0.96 11.11
C CYS A 65 -7.66 0.22 10.53
N ALA A 66 -8.63 0.99 10.04
CA ALA A 66 -9.82 0.44 9.40
C ALA A 66 -9.48 -0.22 8.05
N ARG A 67 -10.10 -1.36 7.77
CA ARG A 67 -10.00 -2.01 6.46
C ARG A 67 -10.56 -1.08 5.39
N PRO A 68 -9.77 -0.68 4.37
CA PRO A 68 -10.25 0.20 3.31
C PRO A 68 -11.22 -0.55 2.39
N GLU A 69 -12.23 0.16 1.90
CA GLU A 69 -13.12 -0.35 0.85
C GLU A 69 -12.32 -0.68 -0.42
N GLY A 70 -12.69 -1.77 -1.09
CA GLY A 70 -12.05 -2.19 -2.33
C GLY A 70 -10.67 -2.84 -2.16
N LEU A 71 -10.29 -3.25 -0.94
CA LEU A 71 -9.00 -3.91 -0.69
C LEU A 71 -8.82 -5.17 -1.53
N ASP A 72 -9.86 -5.99 -1.67
CA ASP A 72 -9.78 -7.27 -2.38
C ASP A 72 -9.52 -7.06 -3.87
N GLU A 73 -10.17 -6.06 -4.48
CA GLU A 73 -9.92 -5.62 -5.85
C GLU A 73 -8.50 -5.08 -6.01
N ALA A 74 -8.01 -4.28 -5.05
CA ALA A 74 -6.66 -3.73 -5.08
C ALA A 74 -5.59 -4.83 -4.98
N VAL A 75 -5.81 -5.85 -4.14
CA VAL A 75 -4.94 -7.04 -4.01
C VAL A 75 -4.89 -7.81 -5.33
N ARG A 76 -6.05 -8.10 -5.93
CA ARG A 76 -6.12 -8.76 -7.25
C ARG A 76 -5.43 -7.95 -8.34
N ALA A 77 -5.64 -6.63 -8.35
CA ALA A 77 -5.02 -5.72 -9.30
C ALA A 77 -3.49 -5.70 -9.14
N PHE A 78 -2.99 -5.61 -7.91
CA PHE A 78 -1.57 -5.64 -7.62
C PHE A 78 -0.92 -6.94 -8.12
N ALA A 79 -1.50 -8.09 -7.77
CA ALA A 79 -0.99 -9.40 -8.18
C ALA A 79 -0.94 -9.57 -9.70
N ALA A 80 -1.91 -9.00 -10.43
CA ALA A 80 -1.90 -9.00 -11.89
C ALA A 80 -0.87 -8.02 -12.48
N LEU A 81 -0.73 -6.84 -11.88
CA LEU A 81 0.16 -5.78 -12.36
C LEU A 81 1.63 -6.12 -12.11
N VAL A 82 1.99 -6.64 -10.95
CA VAL A 82 3.40 -6.88 -10.60
C VAL A 82 4.07 -7.88 -11.55
N LYS A 83 3.32 -8.87 -12.04
CA LYS A 83 3.78 -9.84 -13.06
C LYS A 83 4.10 -9.19 -14.40
N ARG A 84 3.41 -8.10 -14.74
CA ARG A 84 3.56 -7.39 -16.02
C ARG A 84 4.50 -6.20 -15.91
N ARG A 85 4.56 -5.59 -14.73
CA ARG A 85 5.32 -4.37 -14.40
C ARG A 85 5.78 -4.45 -12.94
N PRO A 86 6.94 -5.08 -12.68
CA PRO A 86 7.50 -5.24 -11.33
C PRO A 86 7.71 -3.93 -10.58
N ALA A 87 8.05 -2.86 -11.33
CA ALA A 87 8.21 -1.51 -10.79
C ALA A 87 7.00 -1.01 -9.97
N VAL A 88 5.80 -1.54 -10.20
CA VAL A 88 4.61 -1.23 -9.39
C VAL A 88 4.81 -1.57 -7.92
N ALA A 89 5.53 -2.63 -7.58
CA ALA A 89 5.83 -2.99 -6.19
C ALA A 89 6.58 -1.85 -5.46
N LYS A 90 7.66 -1.37 -6.08
CA LYS A 90 8.47 -0.24 -5.58
C LYS A 90 7.67 1.05 -5.50
N GLU A 91 6.87 1.36 -6.52
CA GLU A 91 5.98 2.54 -6.54
C GLU A 91 4.96 2.52 -5.40
N VAL A 92 4.33 1.36 -5.14
CA VAL A 92 3.36 1.20 -4.06
C VAL A 92 4.04 1.36 -2.69
N ALA A 93 5.21 0.75 -2.49
CA ALA A 93 5.97 0.88 -1.25
C ALA A 93 6.36 2.35 -0.96
N PHE A 94 6.86 3.07 -1.97
CA PHE A 94 7.23 4.48 -1.82
C PHE A 94 6.02 5.38 -1.54
N LYS A 95 4.90 5.16 -2.23
CA LYS A 95 3.67 5.91 -1.96
C LYS A 95 3.15 5.66 -0.55
N ALA A 96 3.18 4.42 -0.08
CA ALA A 96 2.75 4.05 1.27
C ALA A 96 3.63 4.70 2.33
N LEU A 97 4.95 4.65 2.16
CA LEU A 97 5.89 5.29 3.08
C LEU A 97 5.72 6.82 3.10
N ALA A 98 5.59 7.46 1.93
CA ALA A 98 5.33 8.89 1.84
C ALA A 98 4.02 9.28 2.56
N LYS A 99 2.97 8.47 2.42
CA LYS A 99 1.67 8.66 3.11
C LYS A 99 1.79 8.47 4.62
N ALA A 100 2.61 7.53 5.08
CA ALA A 100 2.87 7.32 6.51
C ALA A 100 3.57 8.54 7.12
N VAL A 101 4.69 8.96 6.52
CA VAL A 101 5.52 10.09 6.99
C VAL A 101 4.80 11.45 6.87
N GLY A 102 4.03 11.65 5.80
CA GLY A 102 3.28 12.88 5.57
C GLY A 102 2.14 13.11 6.59
N GLY A 103 1.52 12.02 7.07
CA GLY A 103 0.49 12.08 8.10
C GLY A 103 1.02 12.50 9.47
N GLU A 104 2.20 12.00 9.85
CA GLU A 104 2.84 12.36 11.13
C GLU A 104 3.26 13.83 11.19
N ARG A 105 3.74 14.41 10.07
CA ARG A 105 4.14 15.82 10.02
C ARG A 105 2.97 16.81 10.07
N GLN A 106 1.76 16.41 9.65
CA GLN A 106 0.57 17.27 9.79
C GLN A 106 0.06 17.31 11.24
N ALA A 107 0.21 16.23 12.02
CA ALA A 107 -0.14 16.23 13.45
C ALA A 107 0.70 17.23 14.26
N VAL A 108 1.94 17.51 13.85
CA VAL A 108 2.82 18.49 14.50
C VAL A 108 2.33 19.94 14.28
N LYS A 109 1.71 20.25 13.14
CA LYS A 109 1.12 21.58 12.89
C LYS A 109 -0.17 21.83 13.68
N GLY A 110 -0.89 20.78 14.10
CA GLY A 110 -2.13 20.91 14.88
C GLY A 110 -1.91 21.20 16.37
N ARG A 111 -0.78 20.78 16.95
CA ARG A 111 -0.48 21.02 18.38
C ARG A 111 0.16 22.38 18.68
N ALA A 112 0.76 23.04 17.69
CA ALA A 112 1.39 24.35 17.88
C ALA A 112 0.40 25.53 17.97
N SER A 113 -0.88 25.32 17.61
CA SER A 113 -1.91 26.37 17.64
C SER A 113 -2.82 26.34 18.86
N ALA A 114 -2.67 25.37 19.77
CA ALA A 114 -3.48 25.27 20.99
C ALA A 114 -2.78 25.83 22.25
N ALA A 115 -1.63 26.49 22.08
CA ALA A 115 -0.90 27.16 23.14
C ALA A 115 -0.66 28.63 22.77
N ARG A 116 -1.74 29.41 22.69
CA ARG A 116 -1.72 30.88 22.77
C ARG A 116 -2.97 31.38 23.48
#